data_AF-A0A705RA19-F1
#
_entry.id   AF-A0A705RA19-F1
#
_cell.length_a   1.000
_cell.length_b   1.000
_cell.length_c   1.000
_cell.angle_alpha   90.00
_cell.angle_beta   90.00
_cell.angle_gamma   90.00
#
_symmetry.space_group_name_H-M   'P 1'
#
loop_
_entity.id
_entity.type
_entity.pdbx_description
1 polymer ?
#
loop_
_entity_poly.entity_id
_entity_poly.type
_entity_poly.pdbx_seq_one_letter_code
_entity_poly.pdbx_strand_id
1 'polypeptide(L)'
;VSEALEKSRDAFLDEMQRCEQLGLTLLNFHPGSHLMQIAQEDCLARIAESINIALAQTEGVTAVIENTAGQGSNLGFEFEQLAAIIDGVEDKSRVGVCIDTCHAFAAGYDLRTPEACEKTFAEFGKIVGFQYLRGMHLNDAKSAFGSRVDRHHSLGEGNIGHDAFRWIMQDGRFDGIPLILETINPDIWAEEIAWLKAQQIAEAMA
;
A
#
# COMPACT_ATOMS: atom_id res chain seq x y z
N VAL A 1 -21.24 7.37 13.96
CA VAL A 1 -19.85 7.54 13.48
C VAL A 1 -18.87 7.75 14.62
N SER A 2 -19.11 8.70 15.56
CA SER A 2 -18.14 9.00 16.65
C SER A 2 -17.73 7.78 17.49
N GLU A 3 -18.70 7.00 18.01
CA GLU A 3 -18.39 5.83 18.85
C GLU A 3 -17.58 4.75 18.12
N ALA A 4 -17.89 4.48 16.84
CA ALA A 4 -17.15 3.50 16.05
C ALA A 4 -15.73 3.97 15.73
N LEU A 5 -15.56 5.27 15.47
CA LEU A 5 -14.24 5.88 15.25
C LEU A 5 -13.35 5.72 16.49
N GLU A 6 -13.87 6.02 17.69
CA GLU A 6 -13.09 5.86 18.92
C GLU A 6 -12.70 4.40 19.17
N LYS A 7 -13.61 3.45 18.96
CA LYS A 7 -13.27 2.01 19.06
C LYS A 7 -12.18 1.60 18.06
N SER A 8 -12.20 2.14 16.84
CA SER A 8 -11.15 1.89 15.86
C SER A 8 -9.81 2.53 16.25
N ARG A 9 -9.83 3.71 16.88
CA ARG A 9 -8.62 4.35 17.42
C ARG A 9 -8.01 3.53 18.55
N ASP A 10 -8.85 3.06 19.48
CA ASP A 10 -8.42 2.19 20.57
C ASP A 10 -7.78 0.89 20.03
N ALA A 11 -8.41 0.27 19.03
CA ALA A 11 -7.88 -0.95 18.40
C ALA A 11 -6.59 -0.69 17.62
N PHE A 12 -6.50 0.42 16.88
CA PHE A 12 -5.28 0.76 16.14
C PHE A 12 -4.11 1.07 17.09
N LEU A 13 -4.37 1.73 18.22
CA LEU A 13 -3.38 1.95 19.26
C LEU A 13 -2.91 0.62 19.87
N ASP A 14 -3.82 -0.32 20.16
CA ASP A 14 -3.47 -1.65 20.65
C ASP A 14 -2.56 -2.40 19.65
N GLU A 15 -2.87 -2.37 18.35
CA GLU A 15 -2.03 -2.99 17.31
C GLU A 15 -0.64 -2.34 17.22
N MET A 16 -0.55 -1.01 17.30
CA MET A 16 0.75 -0.32 17.33
C MET A 16 1.56 -0.70 18.58
N GLN A 17 0.93 -0.81 19.74
CA GLN A 17 1.58 -1.27 20.97
C GLN A 17 2.01 -2.74 20.90
N ARG A 18 1.26 -3.58 20.18
CA ARG A 18 1.64 -4.98 19.92
C ARG A 18 2.85 -5.06 19.00
N CYS A 19 2.92 -4.23 17.96
CA CYS A 19 4.11 -4.10 17.12
C CYS A 19 5.34 -3.71 17.96
N GLU A 20 5.21 -2.71 18.84
CA GLU A 20 6.29 -2.27 19.73
C GLU A 20 6.76 -3.41 20.65
N GLN A 21 5.84 -4.11 21.29
CA GLN A 21 6.15 -5.26 22.16
C GLN A 21 6.84 -6.42 21.43
N LEU A 22 6.53 -6.62 20.14
CA LEU A 22 7.15 -7.64 19.31
C LEU A 22 8.48 -7.19 18.68
N GLY A 23 8.90 -5.94 18.89
CA GLY A 23 10.09 -5.35 18.26
C GLY A 23 9.91 -5.11 16.76
N LEU A 24 8.66 -5.02 16.27
CA LEU A 24 8.33 -4.65 14.90
C LEU A 24 8.34 -3.12 14.75
N THR A 25 8.74 -2.64 13.59
CA THR A 25 8.91 -1.19 13.33
C THR A 25 7.88 -0.62 12.36
N LEU A 26 7.06 -1.45 11.72
CA LEU A 26 6.08 -1.06 10.71
C LEU A 26 4.73 -1.70 11.02
N LEU A 27 3.64 -0.92 10.92
CA LEU A 27 2.27 -1.42 10.91
C LEU A 27 1.56 -0.93 9.64
N ASN A 28 1.23 -1.87 8.75
CA ASN A 28 0.47 -1.60 7.53
C ASN A 28 -1.04 -1.60 7.79
N PHE A 29 -1.77 -0.65 7.21
CA PHE A 29 -3.23 -0.56 7.33
C PHE A 29 -3.87 0.17 6.14
N HIS A 30 -5.14 -0.16 5.86
CA HIS A 30 -5.97 0.60 4.93
C HIS A 30 -6.49 1.87 5.62
N PRO A 31 -6.47 3.05 4.96
CA PRO A 31 -6.68 4.33 5.60
C PRO A 31 -8.08 4.51 6.19
N GLY A 32 -9.13 4.05 5.50
CA GLY A 32 -10.49 4.10 6.01
C GLY A 32 -11.54 4.34 4.94
N SER A 33 -12.78 4.58 5.38
CA SER A 33 -13.93 4.77 4.49
C SER A 33 -14.91 5.81 5.03
N HIS A 34 -15.49 6.62 4.15
CA HIS A 34 -16.38 7.74 4.55
C HIS A 34 -17.85 7.32 4.70
N LEU A 35 -18.20 6.08 4.33
CA LEU A 35 -19.54 5.46 4.45
C LEU A 35 -20.69 6.29 3.85
N MET A 36 -20.38 7.15 2.86
CA MET A 36 -21.30 8.13 2.29
C MET A 36 -21.94 9.09 3.32
N GLN A 37 -21.32 9.25 4.50
CA GLN A 37 -21.84 10.03 5.62
C GLN A 37 -21.12 11.35 5.86
N ILE A 38 -19.88 11.48 5.37
CA ILE A 38 -19.05 12.68 5.46
C ILE A 38 -18.34 12.93 4.13
N ALA A 39 -17.83 14.15 3.95
CA ALA A 39 -16.98 14.49 2.80
C ALA A 39 -15.67 13.69 2.86
N GLN A 40 -15.03 13.48 1.70
CA GLN A 40 -13.78 12.71 1.66
C GLN A 40 -12.68 13.43 2.44
N GLU A 41 -12.60 14.75 2.30
CA GLU A 41 -11.63 15.61 2.98
C GLU A 41 -11.76 15.51 4.50
N ASP A 42 -12.99 15.50 5.02
CA ASP A 42 -13.25 15.30 6.45
C ASP A 42 -12.82 13.90 6.92
N CYS A 43 -12.98 12.89 6.07
CA CYS A 43 -12.56 11.53 6.37
C CYS A 43 -11.02 11.42 6.39
N LEU A 44 -10.33 12.00 5.40
CA LEU A 44 -8.86 12.03 5.35
C LEU A 44 -8.28 12.76 6.57
N ALA A 45 -8.89 13.88 6.98
CA ALA A 45 -8.49 14.60 8.19
C ALA A 45 -8.67 13.75 9.46
N ARG A 46 -9.78 12.98 9.57
CA ARG A 46 -9.99 12.05 10.70
C ARG A 46 -8.95 10.93 10.74
N ILE A 47 -8.51 10.46 9.58
CA ILE A 47 -7.49 9.41 9.47
C ILE A 47 -6.15 9.97 9.94
N ALA A 48 -5.74 11.14 9.45
CA ALA A 48 -4.53 11.83 9.90
C ALA A 48 -4.53 12.07 11.42
N GLU A 49 -5.64 12.54 11.98
CA GLU A 49 -5.80 12.72 13.43
C GLU A 49 -5.67 11.39 14.20
N SER A 50 -6.24 10.31 13.66
CA SER A 50 -6.14 8.98 14.31
C SER A 50 -4.70 8.46 14.32
N ILE A 51 -3.93 8.74 13.26
CA ILE A 51 -2.49 8.46 13.23
C ILE A 51 -1.76 9.29 14.29
N ASN A 52 -2.03 10.60 14.38
CA ASN A 52 -1.41 11.48 15.38
C ASN A 52 -1.65 10.97 16.81
N ILE A 53 -2.89 10.57 17.13
CA ILE A 53 -3.25 10.02 18.45
C ILE A 53 -2.46 8.75 18.77
N ALA A 54 -2.30 7.83 17.81
CA ALA A 54 -1.55 6.60 18.02
C ALA A 54 -0.04 6.83 18.14
N LEU A 55 0.52 7.69 17.29
CA LEU A 55 1.94 8.04 17.32
C LEU A 55 2.31 8.79 18.62
N ALA A 56 1.42 9.63 19.16
CA ALA A 56 1.66 10.31 20.43
C ALA A 56 1.72 9.35 21.65
N GLN A 57 1.27 8.12 21.50
CA GLN A 57 1.15 7.13 22.58
C GLN A 57 2.00 5.86 22.37
N THR A 58 2.84 5.85 21.34
CA THR A 58 3.73 4.72 20.98
C THR A 58 5.08 5.23 20.53
N GLU A 59 6.11 4.37 20.59
CA GLU A 59 7.46 4.69 20.12
C GLU A 59 7.96 3.65 19.12
N GLY A 60 8.86 4.04 18.20
CA GLY A 60 9.56 3.13 17.30
C GLY A 60 8.76 2.49 16.16
N VAL A 61 7.43 2.53 16.19
CA VAL A 61 6.56 1.98 15.12
C VAL A 61 6.11 3.07 14.15
N THR A 62 6.24 2.80 12.84
CA THR A 62 5.76 3.64 11.74
C THR A 62 4.38 3.18 11.27
N ALA A 63 3.45 4.12 11.15
CA ALA A 63 2.14 3.92 10.53
C ALA A 63 2.29 3.90 9.00
N VAL A 64 2.06 2.74 8.37
CA VAL A 64 2.23 2.53 6.92
C VAL A 64 0.85 2.48 6.25
N ILE A 65 0.52 3.53 5.50
CA ILE A 65 -0.78 3.68 4.84
C ILE A 65 -0.76 2.94 3.50
N GLU A 66 -1.61 1.94 3.34
CA GLU A 66 -1.73 1.20 2.08
C GLU A 66 -2.70 1.90 1.13
N ASN A 67 -2.37 1.96 -0.17
CA ASN A 67 -3.37 2.35 -1.17
C ASN A 67 -4.45 1.26 -1.29
N THR A 68 -5.67 1.64 -1.67
CA THR A 68 -6.78 0.69 -1.80
C THR A 68 -7.34 0.66 -3.23
N ALA A 69 -8.11 -0.37 -3.57
CA ALA A 69 -8.86 -0.38 -4.84
C ALA A 69 -9.98 0.67 -4.89
N GLY A 70 -10.35 1.29 -3.75
CA GLY A 70 -11.43 2.26 -3.67
C GLY A 70 -12.83 1.63 -3.75
N GLN A 71 -13.00 0.39 -3.30
CA GLN A 71 -14.33 -0.24 -3.31
C GLN A 71 -15.31 0.52 -2.39
N GLY A 72 -16.55 0.72 -2.86
CA GLY A 72 -17.59 1.39 -2.08
C GLY A 72 -17.20 2.82 -1.70
N SER A 73 -16.97 3.05 -0.40
CA SER A 73 -16.58 4.34 0.16
C SER A 73 -15.16 4.36 0.72
N ASN A 74 -14.34 3.36 0.39
CA ASN A 74 -12.94 3.30 0.82
C ASN A 74 -12.13 4.42 0.15
N LEU A 75 -11.24 5.03 0.91
CA LEU A 75 -10.27 6.04 0.47
C LEU A 75 -8.87 5.43 0.36
N GLY A 76 -7.89 6.24 -0.04
CA GLY A 76 -6.53 5.81 -0.35
C GLY A 76 -6.37 5.20 -1.74
N PHE A 77 -7.36 5.32 -2.61
CA PHE A 77 -7.26 4.79 -3.99
C PHE A 77 -6.59 5.76 -4.96
N GLU A 78 -6.44 7.03 -4.58
CA GLU A 78 -5.64 8.03 -5.29
C GLU A 78 -4.41 8.38 -4.45
N PHE A 79 -3.26 8.60 -5.11
CA PHE A 79 -2.04 9.01 -4.43
C PHE A 79 -2.20 10.35 -3.68
N GLU A 80 -3.02 11.26 -4.19
CA GLU A 80 -3.36 12.54 -3.55
C GLU A 80 -4.04 12.34 -2.19
N GLN A 81 -4.83 11.27 -2.03
CA GLN A 81 -5.48 10.96 -0.76
C GLN A 81 -4.45 10.50 0.28
N LEU A 82 -3.45 9.72 -0.14
CA LEU A 82 -2.33 9.33 0.72
C LEU A 82 -1.50 10.55 1.13
N ALA A 83 -1.16 11.42 0.16
CA ALA A 83 -0.43 12.66 0.42
C ALA A 83 -1.19 13.58 1.40
N ALA A 84 -2.50 13.74 1.23
CA ALA A 84 -3.34 14.53 2.12
C ALA A 84 -3.34 14.00 3.57
N ILE A 85 -3.32 12.67 3.77
CA ILE A 85 -3.20 12.08 5.10
C ILE A 85 -1.82 12.39 5.69
N ILE A 86 -0.74 12.16 4.93
CA ILE A 86 0.65 12.44 5.37
C ILE A 86 0.83 13.91 5.75
N ASP A 87 0.24 14.84 4.99
CA ASP A 87 0.29 16.27 5.27
C ASP A 87 -0.30 16.61 6.64
N GLY A 88 -1.40 15.95 7.02
CA GLY A 88 -2.06 16.09 8.32
C GLY A 88 -1.36 15.38 9.49
N VAL A 89 -0.39 14.51 9.24
CA VAL A 89 0.39 13.84 10.29
C VAL A 89 1.49 14.77 10.82
N GLU A 90 1.60 14.90 12.14
CA GLU A 90 2.60 15.75 12.80
C GLU A 90 4.00 15.14 12.75
N ASP A 91 4.16 13.92 13.24
CA ASP A 91 5.42 13.17 13.20
C ASP A 91 5.58 12.43 11.87
N LYS A 92 6.00 13.17 10.84
CA LYS A 92 6.25 12.63 9.49
C LYS A 92 7.40 11.62 9.43
N SER A 93 8.19 11.45 10.49
CA SER A 93 9.25 10.43 10.54
C SER A 93 8.70 9.02 10.74
N ARG A 94 7.49 8.90 11.30
CA ARG A 94 6.79 7.64 11.60
C ARG A 94 5.48 7.49 10.83
N VAL A 95 5.40 8.10 9.65
CA VAL A 95 4.38 7.76 8.64
C VAL A 95 5.06 7.34 7.35
N GLY A 96 4.47 6.37 6.66
CA GLY A 96 4.89 5.93 5.35
C GLY A 96 3.73 5.34 4.57
N VAL A 97 4.03 4.77 3.41
CA VAL A 97 3.06 4.15 2.52
C VAL A 97 3.49 2.76 2.07
N CYS A 98 2.50 1.89 1.88
CA CYS A 98 2.63 0.64 1.15
C CYS A 98 1.88 0.79 -0.17
N ILE A 99 2.50 0.40 -1.28
CA ILE A 99 1.79 0.31 -2.56
C ILE A 99 1.49 -1.16 -2.87
N ASP A 100 0.20 -1.48 -2.94
CA ASP A 100 -0.33 -2.72 -3.46
C ASP A 100 -0.61 -2.59 -4.97
N THR A 101 -0.02 -3.47 -5.76
CA THR A 101 -0.13 -3.45 -7.23
C THR A 101 -1.52 -3.82 -7.74
N CYS A 102 -2.24 -4.74 -7.08
CA CYS A 102 -3.61 -5.09 -7.43
C CYS A 102 -4.55 -3.91 -7.13
N HIS A 103 -4.38 -3.27 -5.98
CA HIS A 103 -5.15 -2.09 -5.61
C HIS A 103 -4.91 -0.92 -6.56
N ALA A 104 -3.64 -0.62 -6.87
CA ALA A 104 -3.29 0.44 -7.80
C ALA A 104 -3.92 0.20 -9.18
N PHE A 105 -3.82 -1.03 -9.70
CA PHE A 105 -4.43 -1.43 -10.97
C PHE A 105 -5.96 -1.31 -10.95
N ALA A 106 -6.60 -1.78 -9.88
CA ALA A 106 -8.05 -1.68 -9.71
C ALA A 106 -8.52 -0.23 -9.53
N ALA A 107 -7.69 0.65 -8.97
CA ALA A 107 -7.96 2.08 -8.82
C ALA A 107 -7.73 2.89 -10.12
N GLY A 108 -7.04 2.33 -11.11
CA GLY A 108 -6.83 2.96 -12.42
C GLY A 108 -5.40 3.39 -12.71
N TYR A 109 -4.42 2.95 -11.92
CA TYR A 109 -3.00 3.10 -12.21
C TYR A 109 -2.51 1.89 -13.02
N ASP A 110 -2.18 2.12 -14.29
CA ASP A 110 -1.83 1.02 -15.19
C ASP A 110 -0.42 0.50 -14.90
N LEU A 111 -0.28 -0.82 -14.89
CA LEU A 111 0.96 -1.55 -14.60
C LEU A 111 1.26 -2.62 -15.66
N ARG A 112 0.47 -2.71 -16.74
CA ARG A 112 0.56 -3.82 -17.71
C ARG A 112 1.81 -3.81 -18.59
N THR A 113 2.52 -2.68 -18.64
CA THR A 113 3.79 -2.56 -19.39
C THR A 113 4.83 -1.81 -18.56
N PRO A 114 6.14 -1.95 -18.86
CA PRO A 114 7.19 -1.16 -18.23
C PRO A 114 6.98 0.35 -18.30
N GLU A 115 6.48 0.87 -19.44
CA GLU A 115 6.19 2.30 -19.61
C GLU A 115 5.03 2.76 -18.73
N ALA A 116 4.02 1.90 -18.57
CA ALA A 116 2.89 2.17 -17.68
C ALA A 116 3.34 2.17 -16.21
N CYS A 117 4.20 1.22 -15.83
CA CYS A 117 4.82 1.18 -14.50
C CYS A 117 5.61 2.46 -14.23
N GLU A 118 6.53 2.84 -15.12
CA GLU A 118 7.32 4.06 -14.94
C GLU A 118 6.42 5.30 -14.84
N LYS A 119 5.37 5.40 -15.64
CA LYS A 119 4.40 6.50 -15.54
C LYS A 119 3.70 6.53 -14.18
N THR A 120 3.16 5.40 -13.73
CA THR A 120 2.49 5.25 -12.43
C THR A 120 3.42 5.64 -11.28
N PHE A 121 4.64 5.13 -11.29
CA PHE A 121 5.59 5.36 -10.21
C PHE A 121 6.27 6.74 -10.27
N ALA A 122 6.39 7.36 -11.45
CA ALA A 122 6.77 8.76 -11.56
C ALA A 122 5.70 9.70 -10.98
N GLU A 123 4.43 9.37 -11.18
CA GLU A 123 3.29 10.07 -10.59
C GLU A 123 3.29 9.93 -9.06
N PHE A 124 3.45 8.70 -8.55
CA PHE A 124 3.64 8.44 -7.12
C PHE A 124 4.82 9.24 -6.54
N GLY A 125 5.97 9.23 -7.21
CA GLY A 125 7.16 9.96 -6.78
C GLY A 125 6.97 11.48 -6.76
N LYS A 126 6.09 12.02 -7.60
CA LYS A 126 5.74 13.45 -7.64
C LYS A 126 4.75 13.84 -6.55
N ILE A 127 3.73 13.01 -6.30
CA ILE A 127 2.62 13.34 -5.40
C ILE A 127 2.94 12.99 -3.95
N VAL A 128 3.42 11.77 -3.71
CA VAL A 128 3.74 11.26 -2.36
C VAL A 128 5.24 11.35 -2.11
N GLY A 129 6.04 10.81 -3.04
CA GLY A 129 7.49 10.73 -2.93
C GLY A 129 8.00 9.43 -2.33
N PHE A 130 9.03 8.86 -2.96
CA PHE A 130 9.63 7.58 -2.57
C PHE A 130 10.22 7.58 -1.15
N GLN A 131 10.52 8.75 -0.56
CA GLN A 131 10.97 8.84 0.82
C GLN A 131 9.93 8.36 1.84
N TYR A 132 8.65 8.23 1.46
CA TYR A 132 7.60 7.65 2.29
C TYR A 132 7.31 6.19 1.98
N LEU A 133 7.85 5.61 0.90
CA LEU A 133 7.64 4.21 0.59
C LEU A 133 8.30 3.35 1.68
N ARG A 134 7.51 2.47 2.31
CA ARG A 134 7.95 1.59 3.40
C ARG A 134 7.68 0.12 3.14
N GLY A 135 6.93 -0.21 2.09
CA GLY A 135 6.62 -1.58 1.69
C GLY A 135 5.89 -1.63 0.35
N MET A 136 5.80 -2.83 -0.21
CA MET A 136 4.96 -3.14 -1.37
C MET A 136 4.21 -4.43 -1.11
N HIS A 137 2.97 -4.50 -1.59
CA HIS A 137 2.26 -5.76 -1.78
C HIS A 137 2.26 -6.11 -3.27
N LEU A 138 2.81 -7.27 -3.60
CA LEU A 138 3.00 -7.75 -4.96
C LEU A 138 1.88 -8.73 -5.30
N ASN A 139 0.78 -8.19 -5.82
CA ASN A 139 -0.43 -8.91 -6.14
C ASN A 139 -0.81 -8.68 -7.60
N ASP A 140 -1.05 -9.74 -8.37
CA ASP A 140 -1.74 -9.61 -9.66
C ASP A 140 -3.24 -9.42 -9.42
N ALA A 141 -4.01 -9.02 -10.43
CA ALA A 141 -5.42 -8.68 -10.29
C ALA A 141 -6.32 -9.64 -11.09
N LYS A 142 -7.24 -10.33 -10.41
CA LYS A 142 -8.38 -11.01 -11.06
C LYS A 142 -9.36 -10.01 -11.68
N SER A 143 -9.48 -8.84 -11.06
CA SER A 143 -10.39 -7.78 -11.48
C SER A 143 -9.82 -7.01 -12.68
N ALA A 144 -10.70 -6.31 -13.39
CA ALA A 144 -10.31 -5.50 -14.55
C ALA A 144 -9.67 -4.17 -14.13
N PHE A 145 -8.91 -3.56 -15.04
CA PHE A 145 -8.32 -2.23 -14.87
C PHE A 145 -9.37 -1.18 -14.51
N GLY A 146 -9.11 -0.36 -13.48
CA GLY A 146 -10.03 0.70 -13.05
C GLY A 146 -11.39 0.20 -12.53
N SER A 147 -11.50 -1.09 -12.17
CA SER A 147 -12.77 -1.69 -11.75
C SER A 147 -13.22 -1.27 -10.35
N ARG A 148 -12.32 -0.75 -9.52
CA ARG A 148 -12.52 -0.52 -8.08
C ARG A 148 -12.95 -1.77 -7.31
N VAL A 149 -12.50 -2.94 -7.77
CA VAL A 149 -12.78 -4.25 -7.15
C VAL A 149 -11.46 -4.87 -6.73
N ASP A 150 -11.32 -5.08 -5.42
CA ASP A 150 -10.17 -5.76 -4.84
C ASP A 150 -10.34 -7.29 -4.94
N ARG A 151 -9.59 -7.90 -5.86
CA ARG A 151 -9.50 -9.36 -6.01
C ARG A 151 -8.12 -9.74 -6.54
N HIS A 152 -7.26 -10.23 -5.66
CA HIS A 152 -5.91 -10.65 -6.01
C HIS A 152 -5.88 -11.88 -6.93
N HIS A 153 -4.76 -12.08 -7.62
CA HIS A 153 -4.37 -13.31 -8.33
C HIS A 153 -2.89 -13.62 -8.05
N SER A 154 -2.49 -14.88 -8.28
CA SER A 154 -1.09 -15.28 -8.43
C SER A 154 -0.39 -14.49 -9.54
N LEU A 155 0.92 -14.30 -9.40
CA LEU A 155 1.73 -13.48 -10.30
C LEU A 155 1.68 -13.98 -11.74
N GLY A 156 1.26 -13.13 -12.67
CA GLY A 156 1.21 -13.43 -14.10
C GLY A 156 -0.05 -14.15 -14.57
N GLU A 157 -0.94 -14.52 -13.66
CA GLU A 157 -2.22 -15.18 -13.98
C GLU A 157 -3.41 -14.21 -14.07
N GLY A 158 -3.20 -12.94 -13.67
CA GLY A 158 -4.23 -11.91 -13.68
C GLY A 158 -4.11 -10.94 -14.85
N ASN A 159 -4.78 -9.80 -14.68
CA ASN A 159 -4.88 -8.75 -15.70
C ASN A 159 -3.71 -7.75 -15.66
N ILE A 160 -2.81 -7.82 -14.67
CA ILE A 160 -1.56 -7.05 -14.65
C ILE A 160 -0.49 -7.78 -15.46
N GLY A 161 -0.33 -9.09 -15.22
CA GLY A 161 0.68 -9.91 -15.89
C GLY A 161 2.06 -9.83 -15.23
N HIS A 162 3.03 -10.55 -15.79
CA HIS A 162 4.36 -10.75 -15.17
C HIS A 162 5.31 -9.55 -15.29
N ASP A 163 5.13 -8.70 -16.32
CA ASP A 163 6.10 -7.65 -16.62
C ASP A 163 6.20 -6.57 -15.54
N ALA A 164 5.10 -6.25 -14.85
CA ALA A 164 5.10 -5.32 -13.73
C ALA A 164 6.06 -5.78 -12.61
N PHE A 165 5.97 -7.07 -12.25
CA PHE A 165 6.78 -7.63 -11.18
C PHE A 165 8.25 -7.75 -11.59
N ARG A 166 8.54 -8.05 -12.85
CA ARG A 166 9.91 -8.00 -13.39
C ARG A 166 10.49 -6.60 -13.27
N TRP A 167 9.72 -5.60 -13.71
CA TRP A 167 10.11 -4.19 -13.66
C TRP A 167 10.37 -3.72 -12.23
N ILE A 168 9.49 -4.06 -11.27
CA ILE A 168 9.67 -3.73 -9.85
C ILE A 168 10.96 -4.36 -9.31
N MET A 169 11.21 -5.64 -9.60
CA MET A 169 12.38 -6.36 -9.08
C MET A 169 13.71 -5.88 -9.69
N GLN A 170 13.68 -5.07 -10.75
CA GLN A 170 14.87 -4.52 -11.43
C GLN A 170 15.13 -3.05 -11.10
N ASP A 171 14.30 -2.45 -10.24
CA ASP A 171 14.38 -1.05 -9.90
C ASP A 171 14.79 -0.85 -8.43
N GLY A 172 15.97 -0.25 -8.23
CA GLY A 172 16.55 -0.03 -6.91
C GLY A 172 15.75 0.92 -6.00
N ARG A 173 14.72 1.60 -6.52
CA ARG A 173 13.77 2.38 -5.69
C ARG A 173 12.96 1.51 -4.73
N PHE A 174 12.85 0.21 -4.99
CA PHE A 174 12.12 -0.76 -4.16
C PHE A 174 13.03 -1.59 -3.23
N ASP A 175 14.32 -1.27 -3.17
CA ASP A 175 15.27 -1.95 -2.29
C ASP A 175 15.10 -1.54 -0.82
N GLY A 176 15.46 -2.44 0.10
CA GLY A 176 15.52 -2.15 1.54
C GLY A 176 14.17 -2.06 2.25
N ILE A 177 13.07 -2.37 1.56
CA ILE A 177 11.70 -2.43 2.11
C ILE A 177 11.11 -3.84 1.98
N PRO A 178 10.11 -4.22 2.80
CA PRO A 178 9.39 -5.47 2.62
C PRO A 178 8.60 -5.48 1.31
N LEU A 179 8.81 -6.52 0.51
CA LEU A 179 8.01 -6.83 -0.68
C LEU A 179 7.22 -8.11 -0.37
N ILE A 180 5.91 -8.00 -0.18
CA ILE A 180 5.06 -9.05 0.40
C ILE A 180 4.11 -9.61 -0.65
N LEU A 181 3.94 -10.93 -0.70
CA LEU A 181 2.90 -11.59 -1.48
C LEU A 181 1.65 -11.75 -0.63
N GLU A 182 0.50 -11.35 -1.16
CA GLU A 182 -0.83 -11.69 -0.65
C GLU A 182 -1.64 -12.38 -1.77
N THR A 183 -0.91 -13.10 -2.62
CA THR A 183 -1.45 -13.84 -3.75
C THR A 183 -2.32 -15.00 -3.26
N ILE A 184 -3.25 -15.43 -4.11
CA ILE A 184 -4.38 -16.30 -3.74
C ILE A 184 -4.01 -17.75 -3.41
N ASN A 185 -2.81 -18.19 -3.75
CA ASN A 185 -2.42 -19.60 -3.71
C ASN A 185 -1.12 -19.78 -2.90
N PRO A 186 -1.24 -20.04 -1.59
CA PRO A 186 -0.08 -20.26 -0.73
C PRO A 186 0.80 -21.43 -1.12
N ASP A 187 0.25 -22.43 -1.82
CA ASP A 187 1.00 -23.64 -2.21
C ASP A 187 2.15 -23.33 -3.20
N ILE A 188 2.07 -22.20 -3.92
CA ILE A 188 3.09 -21.76 -4.89
C ILE A 188 3.90 -20.55 -4.43
N TRP A 189 3.71 -20.04 -3.20
CA TRP A 189 4.47 -18.88 -2.72
C TRP A 189 5.98 -19.09 -2.76
N ALA A 190 6.46 -20.31 -2.49
CA ALA A 190 7.88 -20.63 -2.60
C ALA A 190 8.41 -20.44 -4.04
N GLU A 191 7.58 -20.78 -5.04
CA GLU A 191 7.91 -20.62 -6.46
C GLU A 191 7.82 -19.15 -6.89
N GLU A 192 6.78 -18.41 -6.47
CA GLU A 192 6.64 -16.98 -6.74
C GLU A 192 7.80 -16.17 -6.14
N ILE A 193 8.19 -16.47 -4.90
CA ILE A 193 9.34 -15.83 -4.24
C ILE A 193 10.65 -16.16 -5.00
N ALA A 194 10.85 -17.41 -5.41
CA ALA A 194 12.03 -17.80 -6.17
C ALA A 194 12.07 -17.11 -7.54
N TRP A 195 10.93 -17.00 -8.20
CA TRP A 195 10.79 -16.34 -9.48
C TRP A 195 11.09 -14.85 -9.39
N LEU A 196 10.54 -14.13 -8.40
CA LEU A 196 10.81 -12.71 -8.15
C LEU A 196 12.32 -12.45 -7.97
N LYS A 197 12.99 -13.25 -7.14
CA LYS A 197 14.45 -13.16 -6.93
C LYS A 197 15.23 -13.37 -8.23
N ALA A 198 14.79 -14.29 -9.09
CA ALA A 198 15.44 -14.53 -10.37
C ALA A 198 15.32 -13.33 -11.33
N GLN A 199 14.29 -12.49 -11.22
CA GLN A 199 14.10 -11.34 -12.11
C GLN A 199 15.12 -10.22 -11.88
N GLN A 200 15.72 -10.16 -10.69
CA GLN A 200 16.70 -9.13 -10.30
C GLN A 200 17.99 -9.17 -11.16
N ILE A 201 18.32 -10.32 -11.76
CA ILE A 201 19.60 -10.55 -12.45
C ILE A 201 19.39 -10.89 -13.95
N ALA A 202 18.14 -11.06 -14.39
CA ALA A 202 17.83 -11.64 -15.71
C ALA A 202 18.35 -10.80 -16.91
N GLU A 203 18.54 -9.49 -16.79
CA GLU A 203 19.14 -8.66 -17.84
C GLU A 203 20.68 -8.64 -17.84
N ALA A 204 21.33 -9.05 -16.74
CA ALA A 204 22.79 -9.08 -16.67
C ALA A 204 23.43 -10.26 -17.45
N MET A 205 22.60 -11.16 -18.02
CA MET A 205 23.03 -12.38 -18.71
C MET A 205 22.69 -12.41 -20.21
N ALA A 206 22.07 -11.36 -20.76
CA ALA A 206 21.76 -11.23 -22.19
C ALA A 206 22.66 -10.18 -22.86
#